data_AF-A0AAX4HS83-F1
#
_entry.id   AF-A0AAX4HS83-F1
#
_cell.length_a   1.000
_cell.length_b   1.000
_cell.length_c   1.000
_cell.angle_alpha   90.00
_cell.angle_beta   90.00
_cell.angle_gamma   90.00
#
_symmetry.space_group_name_H-M   'P 1'
#
loop_
_entity.id
_entity.type
_entity.pdbx_description
1 polymer ?
#
loop_
_entity_poly.entity_id
_entity_poly.type
_entity_poly.pdbx_seq_one_letter_code
_entity_poly.pdbx_strand_id
1 'polypeptide(L)'
;MKFQKFTIFPTKPAQGQESEEIEVLFNLDHIISIKPIRISRPDKILNGFWIRTTNGKKYRASKIPSDLLSVIGEKYQGPVNLMVDSDEQPFQ
;
A
#
# COMPACT_ATOMS: atom_id res chain seq x y z
N MET A 1 18.53 12.24 5.97
CA MET A 1 17.88 11.87 4.70
C MET A 1 18.07 10.39 4.47
N LYS A 2 17.01 9.60 4.71
CA LYS A 2 17.01 8.14 4.54
C LYS A 2 16.04 7.80 3.43
N PHE A 3 16.53 7.47 2.25
CA PHE A 3 15.66 7.12 1.12
C PHE A 3 15.44 5.62 1.05
N GLN A 4 14.19 5.20 0.84
CA GLN A 4 13.87 3.81 0.55
C GLN A 4 12.89 3.68 -0.61
N LYS A 5 12.89 2.51 -1.25
CA LYS A 5 12.09 2.22 -2.45
C LYS A 5 10.70 1.72 -2.07
N PHE A 6 9.70 2.30 -2.73
CA PHE A 6 8.30 1.91 -2.64
C PHE A 6 7.78 1.60 -4.04
N THR A 7 6.76 0.75 -4.12
CA THR A 7 6.00 0.52 -5.35
C THR A 7 4.62 1.11 -5.15
N ILE A 8 4.26 2.13 -5.95
CA ILE A 8 3.05 2.91 -5.77
C ILE A 8 2.13 2.88 -6.98
N PHE A 9 0.86 3.19 -6.73
CA PHE A 9 -0.14 3.45 -7.75
C PHE A 9 -0.19 4.95 -8.06
N PRO A 10 -0.14 5.35 -9.35
CA PRO A 10 -0.26 6.75 -9.74
C PRO A 10 -1.56 7.39 -9.23
N THR A 11 -1.47 8.61 -8.70
CA THR A 11 -2.64 9.36 -8.20
C THR A 11 -3.54 9.90 -9.31
N LYS A 12 -3.02 10.02 -10.54
CA LYS A 12 -3.75 10.38 -11.76
C LYS A 12 -3.33 9.40 -12.84
N PRO A 13 -4.07 8.30 -13.08
CA PRO A 13 -3.79 7.47 -14.23
C PRO A 13 -3.99 8.31 -15.50
N ALA A 14 -3.09 8.15 -16.49
CA ALA A 14 -3.40 8.64 -17.83
C ALA A 14 -4.70 7.98 -18.30
N GLN A 15 -5.61 8.74 -18.92
CA GLN A 15 -6.90 8.21 -19.37
C GLN A 15 -6.68 6.96 -20.23
N GLY A 16 -7.33 5.85 -19.85
CA GLY A 16 -7.30 4.59 -20.61
C GLY A 16 -6.19 3.60 -20.25
N GLN A 17 -5.29 3.91 -19.32
CA GLN A 17 -4.32 2.93 -18.81
C GLN A 17 -4.78 2.37 -17.45
N GLU A 18 -4.84 1.04 -17.36
CA GLU A 18 -4.76 0.37 -16.05
C GLU A 18 -3.54 0.94 -15.33
N SER A 19 -3.74 1.41 -14.10
CA SER A 19 -2.71 2.17 -13.40
C SER A 19 -1.53 1.25 -13.09
N GLU A 20 -0.54 1.23 -13.97
CA GLU A 20 0.70 0.46 -13.79
C GLU A 20 1.39 0.93 -12.51
N GLU A 21 1.92 -0.04 -11.79
CA GLU A 21 2.72 0.22 -10.60
C GLU A 21 4.03 0.89 -10.99
N ILE A 22 4.41 1.93 -10.25
CA ILE A 22 5.67 2.64 -10.45
C ILE A 22 6.56 2.53 -9.22
N GLU A 23 7.86 2.37 -9.43
CA GLU A 23 8.84 2.43 -8.35
C GLU A 23 9.19 3.90 -8.03
N VAL A 24 9.18 4.25 -6.75
CA VAL A 24 9.48 5.61 -6.27
C VAL A 24 10.36 5.54 -5.03
N LEU A 25 11.33 6.45 -4.93
CA LEU A 25 12.10 6.67 -3.71
C LEU A 25 11.41 7.71 -2.84
N PHE A 26 11.10 7.35 -1.60
CA PHE A 26 10.65 8.29 -0.58
C PHE A 26 11.75 8.51 0.46
N ASN A 27 11.94 9.78 0.86
CA ASN A 27 12.70 10.07 2.07
C ASN A 27 11.83 9.74 3.29
N LEU A 28 12.26 8.77 4.08
CA LEU A 28 11.56 8.29 5.27
C LEU A 28 11.37 9.38 6.32
N ASP A 29 12.29 10.35 6.38
CA ASP A 29 12.20 11.49 7.31
C ASP A 29 10.96 12.39 7.01
N HIS A 30 10.33 12.22 5.84
CA HIS A 30 9.10 12.94 5.44
C HIS A 30 7.85 12.06 5.41
N ILE A 31 7.91 10.82 5.89
CA ILE A 31 6.72 9.96 6.02
C ILE A 31 6.13 10.15 7.42
N ILE A 32 4.85 10.56 7.48
CA ILE A 32 4.12 10.74 8.74
C ILE A 32 3.45 9.42 9.16
N SER A 33 2.90 8.68 8.22
CA SER A 33 2.18 7.44 8.53
C SER A 33 2.15 6.48 7.35
N ILE A 34 2.23 5.19 7.66
CA ILE A 34 1.93 4.09 6.74
C ILE A 34 0.80 3.28 7.36
N LYS A 35 -0.29 3.07 6.64
CA LYS A 35 -1.45 2.28 7.11
C LYS A 35 -1.81 1.20 6.11
N PRO A 36 -1.98 -0.07 6.52
CA PRO A 36 -2.45 -1.12 5.62
C PRO A 36 -3.88 -0.81 5.14
N ILE A 37 -4.17 -1.17 3.90
CA ILE A 37 -5.47 -1.01 3.24
C ILE A 37 -5.74 -2.15 2.27
N ARG A 38 -7.02 -2.39 1.97
CA ARG A 38 -7.45 -3.17 0.81
C ARG A 38 -7.65 -2.25 -0.38
N ILE A 39 -7.10 -2.63 -1.52
CA ILE A 39 -7.20 -1.89 -2.78
C ILE A 39 -8.02 -2.74 -3.74
N SER A 40 -9.19 -2.22 -4.13
CA SER A 40 -10.05 -2.84 -5.14
C SER A 40 -9.53 -2.48 -6.53
N ARG A 41 -9.30 -3.51 -7.34
CA ARG A 41 -9.02 -3.45 -8.78
C ARG A 41 -10.14 -4.17 -9.55
N PRO A 42 -10.30 -3.90 -10.85
CA PRO A 42 -11.34 -4.57 -11.66
C PRO A 42 -11.27 -6.10 -11.61
N ASP A 43 -10.06 -6.66 -11.51
CA ASP A 43 -9.79 -8.10 -11.55
C ASP A 43 -9.64 -8.75 -10.16
N LYS A 44 -9.27 -7.98 -9.12
CA LYS A 44 -8.90 -8.52 -7.81
C LYS A 44 -8.94 -7.50 -6.68
N ILE A 45 -8.89 -8.01 -5.45
CA ILE A 45 -8.59 -7.22 -4.26
C ILE A 45 -7.17 -7.55 -3.82
N LEU A 46 -6.37 -6.51 -3.58
CA LEU A 46 -4.98 -6.65 -3.11
C LEU A 46 -4.76 -5.89 -1.81
N ASN A 47 -3.87 -6.41 -0.96
CA ASN A 47 -3.39 -5.66 0.19
C ASN A 47 -2.38 -4.61 -0.27
N GLY A 48 -2.43 -3.45 0.35
CA GLY A 48 -1.52 -2.35 0.09
C GLY A 48 -1.45 -1.40 1.26
N PHE A 49 -0.91 -0.20 1.02
CA PHE A 49 -0.62 0.76 2.07
C PHE A 49 -0.97 2.19 1.67
N TRP A 50 -1.59 2.95 2.57
CA TRP A 50 -1.60 4.40 2.51
C TRP A 50 -0.31 4.96 3.08
N ILE A 51 0.41 5.74 2.28
CA ILE A 51 1.57 6.52 2.70
C ILE A 51 1.16 7.98 2.76
N ARG A 52 1.30 8.63 3.91
CA ARG A 52 1.08 10.08 4.08
C ARG A 52 2.42 10.76 4.32
N THR A 53 2.70 11.81 3.55
CA THR A 53 3.94 12.60 3.66
C THR A 53 3.72 13.93 4.37
N THR A 54 4.79 14.57 4.83
CA THR A 54 4.74 15.84 5.60
C THR A 54 4.12 17.01 4.83
N ASN A 55 4.19 17.00 3.50
CA ASN A 55 3.55 17.99 2.64
C ASN A 55 2.06 17.73 2.37
N GLY A 56 1.44 16.80 3.11
CA GLY A 56 0.01 16.49 2.99
C GLY A 56 -0.36 15.57 1.82
N LYS A 57 0.60 15.19 0.95
CA LYS A 57 0.34 14.23 -0.13
C LYS A 57 0.08 12.83 0.42
N LYS A 58 -0.71 12.06 -0.34
CA LYS A 58 -1.08 10.68 -0.03
C LYS A 58 -0.83 9.79 -1.23
N TYR A 59 -0.27 8.61 -0.98
CA TYR A 59 0.06 7.62 -2.01
C TYR A 59 -0.48 6.26 -1.59
N ARG A 60 -1.00 5.50 -2.56
CA ARG A 60 -1.31 4.08 -2.36
C ARG A 60 -0.11 3.28 -2.84
N ALA A 61 0.37 2.36 -2.02
CA ALA A 61 1.47 1.48 -2.34
C ALA A 61 1.03 0.02 -2.37
N SER A 62 1.53 -0.75 -3.35
CA SER A 62 1.45 -2.20 -3.36
C SER A 62 2.57 -2.82 -2.53
N LYS A 63 3.74 -2.17 -2.49
CA LYS A 63 4.92 -2.62 -1.75
C LYS A 63 5.57 -1.48 -0.98
N ILE A 64 5.96 -1.78 0.24
CA ILE A 64 6.81 -0.96 1.10
C ILE A 64 8.12 -1.72 1.37
N PRO A 65 9.18 -1.03 1.80
CA PRO A 65 10.44 -1.69 2.17
C PRO A 65 10.28 -2.75 3.26
N SER A 66 11.12 -3.79 3.20
CA SER A 66 11.10 -4.95 4.13
C SER A 66 11.16 -4.54 5.60
N ASP A 67 12.00 -3.57 5.93
CA ASP A 67 12.21 -3.14 7.31
C ASP A 67 10.99 -2.43 7.89
N LEU A 68 10.16 -1.81 7.05
CA LEU A 68 8.89 -1.20 7.47
C LEU A 68 7.78 -2.24 7.51
N LEU A 69 7.82 -3.21 6.60
CA LEU A 69 6.85 -4.30 6.57
C LEU A 69 6.94 -5.16 7.84
N SER A 70 8.14 -5.54 8.26
CA SER A 70 8.34 -6.39 9.44
C SER A 70 7.75 -5.77 10.72
N VAL A 71 7.68 -4.44 10.78
CA VAL A 71 7.07 -3.69 11.89
C VAL A 71 5.55 -3.55 11.74
N ILE A 72 5.03 -3.36 10.53
CA ILE A 72 3.60 -3.17 10.27
C ILE A 72 2.83 -4.51 10.25
N GLY A 73 3.47 -5.57 9.78
CA GLY A 73 2.92 -6.92 9.67
C GLY A 73 2.95 -7.46 8.24
N GLU A 74 3.59 -8.62 8.06
CA GLU A 74 3.77 -9.28 6.76
C GLU A 74 2.45 -9.75 6.12
N LYS A 75 1.40 -9.98 6.93
CA LYS A 75 0.06 -10.35 6.46
C LYS A 75 -0.58 -9.33 5.51
N TYR A 76 -0.06 -8.10 5.47
CA TYR A 76 -0.52 -7.04 4.58
C TYR A 76 0.23 -6.99 3.25
N GLN A 77 1.01 -8.02 2.91
CA GLN A 77 1.55 -8.18 1.56
C GLN A 77 0.73 -9.15 0.71
N GLY A 78 0.69 -8.86 -0.59
CA GLY A 78 0.19 -9.79 -1.60
C GLY A 78 -1.32 -9.72 -1.87
N PRO A 79 -1.83 -10.67 -2.68
CA PRO A 79 -3.25 -10.75 -2.99
C PRO A 79 -4.06 -11.15 -1.75
N VAL A 80 -5.28 -10.62 -1.63
CA VAL A 80 -6.19 -11.02 -0.56
C VAL A 80 -6.79 -12.38 -0.93
N ASN A 81 -6.48 -13.41 -0.14
CA ASN A 81 -7.21 -14.66 -0.21
C ASN A 81 -8.55 -14.50 0.50
N LEU A 82 -9.62 -14.25 -0.27
CA LEU A 82 -10.98 -14.06 0.25
C LEU A 82 -11.51 -15.24 1.07
N MET A 83 -10.89 -16.43 0.96
CA MET A 83 -11.26 -17.60 1.74
C MET A 83 -10.64 -17.65 3.15
N VAL A 84 -9.62 -16.82 3.44
CA VAL A 84 -8.84 -16.91 4.71
C VAL A 84 -9.06 -15.69 5.60
N ASP A 85 -9.59 -14.59 5.06
CA ASP A 85 -9.82 -13.32 5.78
C ASP A 85 -11.16 -13.33 6.56
N SER A 86 -11.45 -14.43 7.25
CA SER A 86 -12.51 -14.56 8.25
C SER A 86 -12.02 -14.17 9.65
N ASP A 87 -11.10 -13.21 9.74
CA ASP A 87 -10.79 -12.59 11.01
C ASP A 87 -11.96 -11.67 11.39
N GLU A 88 -12.63 -12.09 12.47
CA GLU A 88 -13.76 -11.46 13.15
C GLU A 88 -15.11 -11.69 12.46
N GLN A 89 -15.74 -12.85 12.71
CA GLN A 89 -17.21 -12.87 12.80
C GLN A 89 -17.58 -11.93 13.96
N PRO A 90 -18.18 -10.75 13.70
CA PRO A 90 -18.77 -10.01 14.79
C PRO A 90 -20.14 -10.66 15.01
N PHE A 91 -20.34 -11.19 16.22
CA PHE A 91 -21.62 -11.71 16.72
C PHE A 91 -22.02 -13.12 16.20
N GLN A 92 -21.64 -14.14 16.98
CA GLN A 92 -22.55 -15.28 17.21
C GLN A 92 -23.74 -14.82 18.05
#